data_AF-A0A9D8IJL9-F1
#
_entry.id   AF-A0A9D8IJL9-F1
#
_cell.length_a   1.000
_cell.length_b   1.000
_cell.length_c   1.000
_cell.angle_alpha   90.00
_cell.angle_beta   90.00
_cell.angle_gamma   90.00
#
_symmetry.space_group_name_H-M   'P 1'
#
loop_
_entity.id
_entity.type
_entity.pdbx_description
1 polymer ?
#
loop_
_entity_poly.entity_id
_entity_poly.type
_entity_poly.pdbx_seq_one_letter_code
_entity_poly.pdbx_strand_id
1 'polypeptide(L)'
;MTVAFYCRTISTLAFGIAIGAAVALWLANGRTTAVWAANDRHDDYIMTTGTVLVNRRVPTDGIWMLDYRTGRLLGTVIDQASGTITGWAELDLVQEFGIPPRQNVHFLMTTGMVNGYQSALYLAETVSGKFGVYTMGLRSDGKSGIAIRRQDLTTFRPQAAAGQPVPDPAVPLGAVIPPAPGS
;
A
#
# COMPACT_ATOMS: atom_id res chain seq x y z
N MET A 1 -3.98 -21.76 -63.48
CA MET A 1 -4.03 -22.49 -62.19
C MET A 1 -3.15 -21.90 -61.09
N THR A 2 -2.17 -21.05 -61.40
CA THR A 2 -1.19 -20.50 -60.43
C THR A 2 -1.75 -19.40 -59.50
N VAL A 3 -2.72 -18.60 -59.98
CA VAL A 3 -3.29 -17.47 -59.22
C VAL A 3 -4.16 -17.93 -58.05
N ALA A 4 -4.93 -19.02 -58.23
CA ALA A 4 -5.78 -19.57 -57.17
C ALA A 4 -4.96 -20.15 -56.01
N PHE A 5 -3.77 -20.71 -56.30
CA PHE A 5 -2.84 -21.18 -55.27
C PHE A 5 -2.23 -20.04 -54.47
N TYR A 6 -1.83 -18.94 -55.12
CA TYR A 6 -1.29 -17.76 -54.44
C TYR A 6 -2.30 -17.08 -53.52
N CYS A 7 -3.54 -16.92 -53.97
CA CYS A 7 -4.60 -16.30 -53.17
C CYS A 7 -4.88 -17.10 -51.89
N ARG A 8 -4.91 -18.44 -52.00
CA ARG A 8 -5.17 -19.33 -50.85
C ARG A 8 -4.05 -19.32 -49.81
N THR A 9 -2.79 -19.24 -50.25
CA THR A 9 -1.61 -19.17 -49.36
C THR A 9 -1.49 -17.81 -48.67
N ILE A 10 -1.84 -16.71 -49.36
CA ILE A 10 -1.82 -15.37 -48.75
C ILE A 10 -2.91 -15.26 -47.67
N SER A 11 -4.11 -15.81 -47.92
CA SER A 11 -5.20 -15.78 -46.92
C SER A 11 -4.86 -16.55 -45.64
N THR A 12 -4.22 -17.73 -45.75
CA THR A 12 -3.84 -18.51 -44.55
C THR A 12 -2.75 -17.82 -43.75
N LEU A 13 -1.78 -17.19 -44.41
CA LEU A 13 -0.72 -16.44 -43.75
C LEU A 13 -1.27 -15.21 -43.02
N ALA A 14 -2.11 -14.41 -43.69
CA ALA A 14 -2.72 -13.23 -43.09
C ALA A 14 -3.58 -13.59 -41.87
N PHE A 15 -4.33 -14.70 -41.95
CA PHE A 15 -5.12 -15.20 -40.83
C PHE A 15 -4.24 -15.66 -39.66
N GLY A 16 -3.14 -16.37 -39.93
CA GLY A 16 -2.17 -16.78 -38.90
C GLY A 16 -1.54 -15.59 -38.19
N ILE A 17 -1.16 -14.54 -38.92
CA ILE A 17 -0.61 -13.31 -38.35
C ILE A 17 -1.65 -12.60 -37.48
N ALA A 18 -2.90 -12.49 -37.95
CA ALA A 18 -3.98 -11.86 -37.20
C ALA A 18 -4.27 -12.59 -35.87
N ILE A 19 -4.31 -13.92 -35.88
CA ILE A 19 -4.46 -14.73 -34.66
C ILE A 19 -3.25 -14.53 -33.74
N GLY A 20 -2.04 -14.61 -34.28
CA GLY A 20 -0.82 -14.42 -33.49
C GLY A 20 -0.79 -13.06 -32.79
N ALA A 21 -1.15 -11.99 -33.50
CA ALA A 21 -1.24 -10.65 -32.93
C ALA A 21 -2.35 -10.54 -31.88
N ALA A 22 -3.53 -11.12 -32.13
CA ALA A 22 -4.63 -11.13 -31.17
C ALA A 22 -4.26 -11.87 -29.87
N VAL A 23 -3.61 -13.03 -29.97
CA VAL A 23 -3.13 -13.79 -28.80
C VAL A 23 -2.04 -13.04 -28.05
N ALA A 24 -1.08 -12.44 -28.76
CA ALA A 24 -0.03 -11.64 -28.13
C ALA A 24 -0.60 -10.44 -27.37
N LEU A 25 -1.56 -9.73 -27.95
CA LEU A 25 -2.26 -8.61 -27.30
C LEU A 25 -3.10 -9.08 -26.11
N TRP A 26 -3.75 -10.24 -26.22
CA TRP A 26 -4.53 -10.81 -25.12
C TRP A 26 -3.65 -11.23 -23.94
N LEU A 27 -2.49 -11.82 -24.20
CA LEU A 27 -1.51 -12.19 -23.17
C LEU A 27 -0.80 -10.97 -22.57
N ALA A 28 -0.45 -9.97 -23.38
CA ALA A 28 0.15 -8.72 -22.89
C ALA A 28 -0.80 -7.93 -21.98
N ASN A 29 -2.11 -8.03 -22.22
CA ASN A 29 -3.16 -7.42 -21.40
C ASN A 29 -3.70 -8.37 -20.31
N GLY A 30 -3.15 -9.59 -20.22
CA GLY A 30 -3.56 -10.62 -19.28
C GLY A 30 -3.15 -10.29 -17.85
N ARG A 31 -4.03 -9.53 -17.19
CA ARG A 31 -4.25 -9.41 -15.73
C ARG A 31 -2.99 -9.49 -14.86
N THR A 32 -2.64 -8.36 -14.24
CA THR A 32 -1.92 -8.36 -12.95
C THR A 32 -2.49 -9.47 -12.08
N THR A 33 -1.67 -10.47 -11.74
CA THR A 33 -2.06 -11.52 -10.80
C THR A 33 -2.59 -10.82 -9.55
N ALA A 34 -3.84 -11.09 -9.20
CA ALA A 34 -4.41 -10.57 -7.96
C ALA A 34 -3.51 -11.05 -6.83
N VAL A 35 -2.80 -10.13 -6.20
CA VAL A 35 -2.05 -10.43 -4.98
C VAL A 35 -3.09 -10.46 -3.88
N TRP A 36 -3.27 -11.63 -3.29
CA TRP A 36 -4.15 -11.85 -2.16
C TRP A 36 -3.45 -11.28 -0.94
N ALA A 37 -3.65 -9.98 -0.68
CA ALA A 37 -3.26 -9.38 0.59
C ALA A 37 -4.11 -10.05 1.68
N ALA A 38 -3.47 -10.78 2.58
CA ALA A 38 -4.12 -11.30 3.77
C ALA A 38 -3.84 -10.34 4.92
N ASN A 39 -4.89 -9.99 5.66
CA ASN A 39 -4.76 -9.30 6.94
C ASN A 39 -5.47 -10.11 8.03
N ASP A 40 -4.88 -10.11 9.22
CA ASP A 40 -5.53 -10.64 10.42
C ASP A 40 -5.20 -9.76 11.62
N ARG A 41 -6.10 -9.75 12.60
CA ARG A 41 -5.96 -9.00 13.84
C ARG A 41 -6.31 -9.87 15.03
N HIS A 42 -5.40 -9.92 15.99
CA HIS A 42 -5.61 -10.60 17.27
C HIS A 42 -5.05 -9.75 18.41
N ASP A 43 -5.92 -9.36 19.35
CA ASP A 43 -5.59 -8.51 20.50
C ASP A 43 -4.79 -7.24 20.11
N ASP A 44 -3.55 -7.16 20.61
CA ASP A 44 -2.59 -6.08 20.41
C ASP A 44 -1.75 -6.24 19.15
N TYR A 45 -2.04 -7.23 18.30
CA TYR A 45 -1.27 -7.51 17.09
C TYR A 45 -2.14 -7.45 15.85
N ILE A 46 -1.61 -6.84 14.80
CA ILE A 46 -2.16 -6.95 13.44
C ILE A 46 -1.05 -7.49 12.56
N MET A 47 -1.38 -8.42 11.68
CA MET A 47 -0.47 -8.94 10.67
C MET A 47 -1.04 -8.68 9.28
N THR A 48 -0.16 -8.28 8.36
CA THR A 48 -0.49 -8.20 6.94
C THR A 48 0.63 -8.75 6.08
N THR A 49 0.28 -9.32 4.93
CA THR A 49 1.26 -9.82 3.97
C THR A 49 1.20 -9.02 2.68
N GLY A 50 2.33 -8.88 2.01
CA GLY A 50 2.40 -8.22 0.71
C GLY A 50 3.71 -8.52 0.01
N THR A 51 3.70 -8.49 -1.31
CA THR A 51 4.89 -8.78 -2.11
C THR A 51 5.95 -7.70 -1.93
N VAL A 52 7.20 -8.08 -1.72
CA VAL A 52 8.36 -7.20 -1.57
C VAL A 52 9.43 -7.58 -2.59
N LEU A 53 9.93 -6.58 -3.29
CA LEU A 53 11.00 -6.77 -4.27
C LEU A 53 12.37 -6.63 -3.60
N VAL A 54 12.87 -7.72 -3.01
CA VAL A 54 14.23 -7.79 -2.45
C VAL A 54 15.25 -8.11 -3.55
N ASN A 55 14.90 -9.01 -4.46
CA ASN A 55 15.67 -9.37 -5.65
C ASN A 55 14.84 -9.08 -6.90
N ARG A 56 15.42 -8.37 -7.88
CA ARG A 56 14.72 -7.99 -9.13
C ARG A 56 14.18 -9.17 -9.94
N ARG A 57 14.70 -10.38 -9.72
CA ARG A 57 14.29 -11.58 -10.47
C ARG A 57 13.12 -12.33 -9.85
N VAL A 58 12.95 -12.27 -8.54
CA VAL A 58 12.00 -13.11 -7.83
C VAL A 58 11.27 -12.29 -6.76
N PRO A 59 9.96 -12.02 -6.94
CA PRO A 59 9.16 -11.35 -5.92
C PRO A 59 9.12 -12.22 -4.67
N THR A 60 9.32 -11.61 -3.51
CA THR A 60 9.38 -12.28 -2.21
C THR A 60 8.19 -11.88 -1.35
N ASP A 61 7.72 -12.74 -0.44
CA ASP A 61 6.63 -12.35 0.45
C ASP A 61 7.16 -11.61 1.67
N GLY A 62 6.67 -10.38 1.85
CA GLY A 62 6.88 -9.57 3.02
C GLY A 62 5.77 -9.76 4.04
N ILE A 63 6.15 -9.91 5.30
CA ILE A 63 5.25 -9.95 6.43
C ILE A 63 5.45 -8.66 7.22
N TRP A 64 4.33 -8.01 7.53
CA TRP A 64 4.26 -6.85 8.40
C TRP A 64 3.50 -7.23 9.65
N MET A 65 4.04 -6.86 10.80
CA MET A 65 3.41 -7.10 12.09
C MET A 65 3.47 -5.82 12.91
N LEU A 66 2.31 -5.38 13.38
CA LEU A 66 2.18 -4.20 14.23
C LEU A 66 1.93 -4.67 15.65
N ASP A 67 2.75 -4.22 16.59
CA ASP A 67 2.52 -4.34 18.03
C ASP A 67 1.94 -3.02 18.56
N TYR A 68 0.67 -3.06 18.98
CA TYR A 68 -0.03 -1.93 19.56
C TYR A 68 0.53 -1.49 20.91
N ARG A 69 1.00 -2.44 21.71
CA ARG A 69 1.43 -2.17 23.08
C ARG A 69 2.72 -1.38 23.11
N THR A 70 3.63 -1.71 22.18
CA THR A 70 4.92 -1.02 22.04
C THR A 70 4.88 0.08 20.99
N GLY A 71 3.85 0.13 20.15
CA GLY A 71 3.76 1.06 19.02
C GLY A 71 4.85 0.80 17.98
N ARG A 72 5.33 -0.44 17.87
CA ARG A 72 6.39 -0.83 16.93
C ARG A 72 5.81 -1.55 15.73
N LEU A 73 6.25 -1.12 14.55
CA LEU A 73 6.04 -1.83 13.31
C LEU A 73 7.24 -2.73 13.05
N LEU A 74 6.98 -4.01 12.88
CA LEU A 74 7.93 -5.04 12.55
C LEU A 74 7.71 -5.48 11.11
N GLY A 75 8.78 -5.60 10.35
CA GLY A 75 8.77 -6.05 8.97
C GLY A 75 9.77 -7.18 8.80
N THR A 76 9.38 -8.20 8.06
CA THR A 76 10.28 -9.28 7.64
C THR A 76 9.96 -9.76 6.22
N VAL A 77 10.87 -10.51 5.63
CA VAL A 77 10.70 -11.15 4.32
C VAL A 77 11.05 -12.63 4.44
N ILE A 78 10.32 -13.47 3.73
CA ILE A 78 10.59 -14.91 3.66
C ILE A 78 11.53 -15.16 2.49
N ASP A 79 12.76 -15.61 2.72
CA ASP A 79 13.61 -16.05 1.62
C ASP A 79 13.01 -17.28 0.94
N GLN A 80 12.67 -17.17 -0.34
CA GLN A 80 12.06 -18.26 -1.10
C GLN A 80 13.01 -19.42 -1.37
N ALA A 81 14.33 -19.20 -1.34
CA ALA A 81 15.29 -20.27 -1.56
C ALA A 81 15.38 -21.21 -0.35
N SER A 82 15.35 -20.64 0.86
CA SER A 82 15.46 -21.39 2.11
C SER A 82 14.13 -21.64 2.83
N GLY A 83 13.08 -20.90 2.48
CA GLY A 83 11.81 -20.88 3.21
C GLY A 83 11.89 -20.22 4.59
N THR A 84 12.97 -19.50 4.90
CA THR A 84 13.23 -18.94 6.23
C THR A 84 12.98 -17.43 6.30
N ILE A 85 12.66 -16.96 7.51
CA ILE A 85 12.43 -15.54 7.79
C ILE A 85 13.78 -14.82 7.90
N THR A 86 13.98 -13.76 7.10
CA THR A 86 15.25 -13.03 7.02
C THR A 86 15.26 -11.82 7.94
N GLY A 87 15.52 -12.05 9.23
CA GLY A 87 15.65 -10.99 10.25
C GLY A 87 14.40 -10.12 10.40
N TRP A 88 14.45 -9.14 11.30
CA TRP A 88 13.35 -8.20 11.52
C TRP A 88 13.86 -6.78 11.35
N ALA A 89 13.15 -5.99 10.57
CA ALA A 89 13.27 -4.54 10.57
C ALA A 89 12.22 -3.98 11.52
N GLU A 90 12.63 -3.05 12.39
CA GLU A 90 11.74 -2.39 13.33
C GLU A 90 11.63 -0.91 12.98
N LEU A 91 10.43 -0.36 13.14
CA LEU A 91 10.15 1.07 13.05
C LEU A 91 9.30 1.48 14.25
N ASP A 92 9.75 2.49 14.98
CA ASP A 92 9.00 3.07 16.09
C ASP A 92 7.94 4.04 15.53
N LEU A 93 6.67 3.62 15.57
CA LEU A 93 5.57 4.43 15.06
C LEU A 93 5.21 5.59 15.99
N VAL A 94 5.48 5.47 17.29
CA VAL A 94 5.22 6.55 18.25
C VAL A 94 6.12 7.73 17.92
N GLN A 95 7.40 7.47 17.69
CA GLN A 95 8.35 8.49 17.25
C GLN A 95 8.00 9.03 15.86
N GLU A 96 7.72 8.14 14.92
CA GLU A 96 7.47 8.48 13.52
C GLU A 96 6.20 9.32 13.33
N PHE A 97 5.13 8.98 14.05
CA PHE A 97 3.87 9.72 14.04
C PHE A 97 3.86 10.85 15.06
N GLY A 98 4.93 11.07 15.84
CA GLY A 98 5.02 12.11 16.87
C GLY A 98 3.87 12.04 17.88
N ILE A 99 3.53 10.84 18.32
CA ILE A 99 2.41 10.60 19.23
C ILE A 99 2.88 10.87 20.67
N PRO A 100 2.15 11.70 21.45
CA PRO A 100 2.45 11.88 22.85
C PRO A 100 2.41 10.56 23.62
N PRO A 101 3.34 10.33 24.57
CA PRO A 101 3.36 9.11 25.35
C PRO A 101 2.06 8.97 26.18
N ARG A 102 1.63 7.72 26.40
CA ARG A 102 0.41 7.36 27.15
C ARG A 102 -0.93 7.75 26.50
N GLN A 103 -0.94 8.07 25.21
CA GLN A 103 -2.20 8.17 24.46
C GLN A 103 -2.66 6.80 23.97
N ASN A 104 -3.97 6.58 23.98
CA ASN A 104 -4.58 5.42 23.34
C ASN A 104 -4.52 5.63 21.82
N VAL A 105 -3.66 4.85 21.17
CA VAL A 105 -3.46 4.87 19.72
C VAL A 105 -4.27 3.78 19.06
N HIS A 106 -4.90 4.10 17.94
CA HIS A 106 -5.69 3.13 17.17
C HIS A 106 -5.22 3.13 15.74
N PHE A 107 -4.52 2.07 15.36
CA PHE A 107 -3.93 1.92 14.03
C PHE A 107 -4.82 1.06 13.12
N LEU A 108 -4.87 1.42 11.85
CA LEU A 108 -5.39 0.57 10.80
C LEU A 108 -4.26 0.33 9.82
N MET A 109 -4.04 -0.93 9.45
CA MET A 109 -3.00 -1.28 8.50
C MET A 109 -3.57 -2.17 7.39
N THR A 110 -3.11 -1.96 6.18
CA THR A 110 -3.36 -2.84 5.03
C THR A 110 -2.22 -2.74 4.04
N THR A 111 -2.06 -3.75 3.19
CA THR A 111 -1.07 -3.77 2.12
C THR A 111 -1.78 -3.60 0.78
N GLY A 112 -1.10 -2.94 -0.16
CA GLY A 112 -1.58 -2.87 -1.54
C GLY A 112 -0.44 -2.72 -2.52
N MET A 113 -0.64 -3.24 -3.74
CA MET A 113 0.35 -3.20 -4.81
C MET A 113 0.51 -1.77 -5.33
N VAL A 114 1.71 -1.21 -5.22
CA VAL A 114 2.05 0.10 -5.78
C VAL A 114 2.61 -0.05 -7.19
N ASN A 115 3.29 -1.17 -7.45
CA ASN A 115 3.66 -1.63 -8.78
C ASN A 115 3.47 -3.15 -8.85
N GLY A 116 3.57 -3.76 -10.03
CA GLY A 116 3.31 -5.19 -10.24
C GLY A 116 4.16 -6.17 -9.43
N TYR A 117 5.21 -5.71 -8.74
CA TYR A 117 6.13 -6.54 -7.97
C TYR A 117 6.44 -6.02 -6.56
N GLN A 118 5.77 -4.95 -6.12
CA GLN A 118 6.01 -4.34 -4.82
C GLN A 118 4.73 -3.77 -4.22
N SER A 119 4.43 -4.26 -3.02
CA SER A 119 3.41 -3.75 -2.14
C SER A 119 3.96 -2.66 -1.24
N ALA A 120 3.14 -1.65 -0.99
CA ALA A 120 3.31 -0.75 0.14
C ALA A 120 2.39 -1.19 1.28
N LEU A 121 2.83 -0.88 2.48
CA LEU A 121 2.02 -0.87 3.68
C LEU A 121 1.40 0.52 3.84
N TYR A 122 0.08 0.56 3.91
CA TYR A 122 -0.70 1.73 4.28
C TYR A 122 -1.04 1.63 5.75
N LEU A 123 -0.69 2.66 6.52
CA LEU A 123 -0.89 2.69 7.96
C LEU A 123 -1.58 4.01 8.34
N ALA A 124 -2.76 3.93 8.95
CA ALA A 124 -3.49 5.08 9.47
C ALA A 124 -3.51 5.03 10.99
N GLU A 125 -3.16 6.12 11.66
CA GLU A 125 -3.46 6.32 13.08
C GLU A 125 -4.74 7.16 13.18
N THR A 126 -5.78 6.54 13.71
CA THR A 126 -7.17 7.01 13.56
C THR A 126 -7.52 8.17 14.49
N VAL A 127 -6.78 8.34 15.60
CA VAL A 127 -7.03 9.38 16.61
C VAL A 127 -6.38 10.71 16.19
N SER A 128 -5.09 10.72 15.88
CA SER A 128 -4.35 11.87 15.36
C SER A 128 -4.68 12.20 13.91
N GLY A 129 -5.24 11.25 13.16
CA GLY A 129 -5.58 11.44 11.75
C GLY A 129 -4.35 11.47 10.83
N LYS A 130 -3.24 10.86 11.26
CA LYS A 130 -2.01 10.72 10.48
C LYS A 130 -2.04 9.43 9.66
N PHE A 131 -1.47 9.48 8.46
CA PHE A 131 -1.40 8.38 7.52
C PHE A 131 -0.01 8.26 6.94
N GLY A 132 0.60 7.08 7.07
CA GLY A 132 1.93 6.77 6.57
C GLY A 132 1.88 5.69 5.48
N VAL A 133 2.78 5.82 4.51
CA VAL A 133 3.01 4.83 3.47
C VAL A 133 4.43 4.30 3.62
N TYR A 134 4.57 2.98 3.74
CA TYR A 134 5.85 2.31 3.97
C TYR A 134 6.12 1.24 2.93
N THR A 135 7.38 1.02 2.60
CA THR A 135 7.81 -0.13 1.78
C THR A 135 8.99 -0.83 2.45
N MET A 136 9.10 -2.13 2.21
CA MET A 136 10.31 -2.87 2.56
C MET A 136 11.25 -2.93 1.38
N GLY A 137 12.55 -2.94 1.67
CA GLY A 137 13.59 -3.19 0.68
C GLY A 137 14.89 -3.57 1.36
N LEU A 138 15.90 -3.88 0.54
CA LEU A 138 17.25 -4.10 1.04
C LEU A 138 17.74 -2.88 1.82
N ARG A 139 18.51 -3.14 2.88
CA ARG A 139 19.15 -2.08 3.65
C ARG A 139 20.18 -1.36 2.77
N SER A 140 20.23 -0.03 2.87
CA SER A 140 21.16 0.81 2.10
C SER A 140 22.54 0.97 2.76
N ASP A 141 22.71 0.48 3.98
CA ASP A 141 23.93 0.60 4.79
C ASP A 141 24.99 -0.48 4.46
N GLY A 142 24.76 -1.28 3.41
CA GLY A 142 25.63 -2.38 3.02
C GLY A 142 25.57 -3.61 3.94
N LYS A 143 24.75 -3.59 5.00
CA LYS A 143 24.54 -4.76 5.85
C LYS A 143 23.45 -5.66 5.27
N SER A 144 23.57 -6.95 5.52
CA SER A 144 22.56 -7.93 5.11
C SER A 144 21.25 -7.72 5.86
N GLY A 145 20.13 -7.90 5.15
CA GLY A 145 18.78 -7.82 5.70
C GLY A 145 17.96 -6.71 5.06
N ILE A 146 16.77 -6.52 5.63
CA ILE A 146 15.78 -5.58 5.12
C ILE A 146 15.69 -4.32 5.98
N ALA A 147 15.13 -3.27 5.39
CA ALA A 147 14.75 -2.06 6.09
C ALA A 147 13.35 -1.62 5.65
N ILE A 148 12.60 -1.07 6.60
CA ILE A 148 11.35 -0.37 6.35
C ILE A 148 11.71 1.07 5.97
N ARG A 149 11.12 1.56 4.89
CA ARG A 149 11.33 2.91 4.37
C ARG A 149 10.00 3.64 4.30
N ARG A 150 9.93 4.81 4.96
CA ARG A 150 8.82 5.74 4.75
C ARG A 150 8.87 6.27 3.33
N GLN A 151 7.76 6.14 2.62
CA GLN A 151 7.52 6.76 1.33
C GLN A 151 6.82 8.11 1.50
N ASP A 152 5.82 8.16 2.38
CA ASP A 152 5.07 9.37 2.66
C ASP A 152 4.50 9.36 4.09
N LEU A 153 4.23 10.54 4.63
CA LEU A 153 3.51 10.74 5.89
C LEU A 153 2.67 12.02 5.78
N THR A 154 1.36 11.85 5.82
CA THR A 154 0.38 12.92 5.64
C THR A 154 -0.69 12.89 6.73
N THR A 155 -1.59 13.87 6.72
CA THR A 155 -2.75 13.95 7.62
C THR A 155 -4.02 13.89 6.80
N PHE A 156 -4.92 12.96 7.12
CA PHE A 156 -6.23 12.84 6.46
C PHE A 156 -7.36 13.51 7.26
N ARG A 157 -7.09 13.92 8.51
CA ARG A 157 -7.96 14.85 9.23
C ARG A 157 -7.31 16.24 9.18
N PRO A 158 -8.05 17.28 8.76
CA PRO A 158 -7.61 18.64 8.99
C PRO A 158 -7.39 18.79 10.49
N GLN A 159 -6.19 19.19 10.89
CA GLN A 159 -5.98 19.67 12.25
C GLN A 159 -6.89 20.89 12.37
N ALA A 160 -8.04 20.74 13.02
CA ALA A 160 -8.93 21.86 13.30
C ALA A 160 -8.04 22.94 13.92
N ALA A 161 -7.93 24.09 13.25
CA ALA A 161 -7.17 25.21 13.76
C ALA A 161 -7.63 25.41 15.20
N ALA A 162 -6.70 25.25 16.15
CA ALA A 162 -7.01 25.29 17.56
C ALA A 162 -7.78 26.58 17.86
N GLY A 163 -9.10 26.46 18.08
CA GLY A 163 -9.97 27.60 18.34
C GLY A 163 -11.22 27.77 17.46
N GLN A 164 -11.50 26.93 16.46
CA GLN A 164 -12.84 26.93 15.85
C GLN A 164 -13.80 26.07 16.69
N PRO A 165 -14.87 26.64 17.28
CA PRO A 165 -15.89 25.86 17.94
C PRO A 165 -16.51 24.92 16.91
N VAL A 166 -16.57 23.63 17.24
CA VAL A 166 -17.35 22.66 16.50
C VAL A 166 -18.77 23.22 16.42
N PRO A 167 -19.32 23.51 15.22
CA PRO A 167 -20.70 23.94 15.12
C PRO A 167 -21.55 22.80 15.68
N ASP A 168 -22.31 23.10 16.74
CA ASP A 168 -23.25 22.13 17.30
C ASP A 168 -24.11 21.58 16.16
N PRO A 169 -24.19 20.26 15.98
CA PRO A 169 -25.01 19.65 14.91
C PRO A 169 -26.51 19.94 15.08
N ALA A 170 -26.89 20.58 16.20
CA ALA A 170 -28.25 20.99 16.52
C ALA A 170 -28.60 22.41 16.05
N VAL A 171 -27.67 23.20 15.49
CA VAL A 171 -28.02 24.55 15.01
C VAL A 171 -28.47 24.47 13.55
N PRO A 172 -29.77 24.63 13.24
CA PRO A 172 -30.23 24.69 11.86
C PRO A 172 -29.55 25.84 11.12
N LEU A 173 -29.26 25.61 9.83
CA LEU A 173 -28.43 26.42 8.94
C LEU A 173 -28.91 27.87 8.66
N GLY A 174 -29.75 28.46 9.51
CA GLY A 174 -30.47 29.72 9.26
C GLY A 174 -30.28 30.83 10.29
N ALA A 175 -29.45 30.68 11.34
CA ALA A 175 -29.39 31.64 12.45
C ALA A 175 -28.08 32.45 12.56
N VAL A 176 -27.38 32.70 11.45
CA VAL A 176 -26.28 33.69 11.43
C VAL A 176 -26.89 35.05 11.11
N ILE A 177 -27.37 35.75 12.14
CA ILE A 177 -27.77 37.17 12.03
C ILE A 177 -26.48 38.01 12.04
N PRO A 178 -26.17 38.80 11.00
CA PRO A 178 -25.00 39.68 11.03
C PRO A 178 -25.19 40.78 12.09
N PRO A 179 -24.11 41.20 12.78
CA PRO A 179 -24.20 42.28 13.76
C PRO A 179 -24.57 43.59 13.07
N ALA A 180 -25.51 44.32 13.67
CA ALA A 180 -25.98 45.61 13.16
C ALA A 180 -24.82 46.62 13.08
N PRO A 181 -24.76 47.44 12.03
CA PRO A 181 -23.76 48.50 11.93
C PRO A 181 -24.00 49.53 13.04
N GLY A 182 -22.93 49.83 13.78
CA GLY A 182 -22.96 50.65 14.99
C GLY A 182 -23.48 52.07 14.78
N SER A 183 -24.12 52.59 15.82
CA SER A 183 -24.39 54.00 16.05
C SER A 183 -23.42 54.57 17.06
#